data_AF-A0A3A4PEG2-F1
#
_entry.id   AF-A0A3A4PEG2-F1
#
_cell.length_a   1.000
_cell.length_b   1.000
_cell.length_c   1.000
_cell.angle_alpha   90.00
_cell.angle_beta   90.00
_cell.angle_gamma   90.00
#
_symmetry.space_group_name_H-M   'P 1'
#
loop_
_entity.id
_entity.type
_entity.pdbx_description
1 polymer ?
#
loop_
_entity_poly.entity_id
_entity_poly.type
_entity_poly.pdbx_seq_one_letter_code
_entity_poly.pdbx_strand_id
1 'polypeptide(L)'
;MRRYIIAVIAMLIAVSLLVLAGCGEDKTTADTSEYAGTYISEDNADDYIEIGDNNTFTMMSDGEETSGSCDVEDGSLLLSAGSYNATMKISGDAITDEDGNRYVKGYATVEEAIEAYCAANGIVIPDLTISEEKQVSQQDPAWEVDYAFPAEAEGEGVFFLLQNSDGAWAVIAHT
;
A
#
# COMPACT_ATOMS: atom_id res chain seq x y z
N MET A 1 38.29 55.18 1.09
CA MET A 1 36.89 54.81 0.73
C MET A 1 36.98 53.72 -0.34
N ARG A 2 36.27 52.58 -0.15
CA ARG A 2 36.32 51.26 -0.86
C ARG A 2 37.46 50.33 -0.39
N ARG A 3 37.25 49.46 0.63
CA ARG A 3 36.62 48.10 0.67
C ARG A 3 37.51 47.03 -0.01
N TYR A 4 38.25 46.14 0.70
CA TYR A 4 37.82 44.91 1.41
C TYR A 4 37.00 44.00 0.46
N ILE A 5 37.26 42.70 0.16
CA ILE A 5 37.81 41.55 0.90
C ILE A 5 38.21 40.48 -0.16
N ILE A 6 39.46 40.02 -0.20
CA ILE A 6 39.83 38.71 -0.78
C ILE A 6 40.86 38.12 0.19
N ALA A 7 40.39 37.36 1.17
CA ALA A 7 41.23 36.59 2.07
C ALA A 7 40.92 35.11 1.82
N VAL A 8 41.74 34.54 0.94
CA VAL A 8 41.89 33.10 0.72
C VAL A 8 42.48 32.51 2.00
N ILE A 9 41.66 31.82 2.79
CA ILE A 9 42.13 31.05 3.94
C ILE A 9 42.37 29.62 3.45
N ALA A 10 43.65 29.36 3.16
CA ALA A 10 44.23 28.03 3.19
C ALA A 10 44.70 27.75 4.63
N MET A 11 44.26 26.64 5.25
CA MET A 11 45.12 25.81 6.10
C MET A 11 44.39 24.59 6.68
N LEU A 12 44.95 23.40 6.38
CA LEU A 12 45.11 22.20 7.21
C LEU A 12 43.83 21.47 7.66
N ILE A 13 43.64 20.19 7.35
CA ILE A 13 44.43 19.07 7.90
C ILE A 13 44.56 17.95 6.86
N ALA A 14 45.80 17.48 6.67
CA ALA A 14 46.11 16.19 6.09
C ALA A 14 45.93 15.09 7.15
N VAL A 15 45.06 14.12 6.88
CA VAL A 15 45.18 12.75 7.41
C VAL A 15 45.10 11.81 6.22
N SER A 16 46.22 11.16 5.94
CA SER A 16 46.32 10.08 4.97
C SER A 16 45.99 8.73 5.63
N LEU A 17 45.49 7.80 4.82
CA LEU A 17 45.37 6.34 5.04
C LEU A 17 44.27 5.84 5.99
N LEU A 18 43.20 5.23 5.44
CA LEU A 18 43.01 3.76 5.43
C LEU A 18 41.76 3.36 4.60
N VAL A 19 41.99 2.49 3.62
CA VAL A 19 41.10 1.47 3.04
C VAL A 19 39.59 1.73 3.02
N LEU A 20 39.03 1.87 1.82
CA LEU A 20 37.87 1.08 1.42
C LEU A 20 37.93 0.83 -0.08
N ALA A 21 38.42 -0.35 -0.44
CA ALA A 21 37.74 -1.15 -1.43
C ALA A 21 36.31 -1.41 -0.90
N GLY A 22 35.46 -0.40 -0.97
CA GLY A 22 34.03 -0.60 -0.93
C GLY A 22 33.68 -0.97 -2.35
N CYS A 23 33.16 -2.18 -2.53
CA CYS A 23 32.33 -2.50 -3.68
C CYS A 23 31.48 -1.27 -4.01
N GLY A 24 31.23 -1.01 -5.30
CA GLY A 24 29.92 -0.47 -5.61
C GLY A 24 28.95 -1.46 -4.98
N GLU A 25 28.41 -1.12 -3.81
CA GLU A 25 27.11 -1.61 -3.43
C GLU A 25 26.24 -1.10 -4.57
N ASP A 26 26.07 -1.97 -5.57
CA ASP A 26 24.84 -2.02 -6.32
C ASP A 26 23.79 -1.86 -5.24
N LYS A 27 23.20 -0.66 -5.12
CA LYS A 27 22.03 -0.45 -4.30
C LYS A 27 21.05 -1.44 -4.89
N THR A 28 21.01 -2.62 -4.30
CA THR A 28 20.10 -3.67 -4.66
C THR A 28 18.80 -3.08 -4.19
N THR A 29 18.10 -2.40 -5.09
CA THR A 29 16.75 -1.92 -4.86
C THR A 29 16.00 -3.11 -4.30
N ALA A 30 15.47 -2.96 -3.08
CA ALA A 30 14.75 -4.05 -2.45
C ALA A 30 13.65 -4.47 -3.43
N ASP A 31 13.56 -5.78 -3.65
CA ASP A 31 12.56 -6.35 -4.53
C ASP A 31 11.17 -6.04 -3.97
N THR A 32 10.36 -5.29 -4.71
CA THR A 32 9.00 -4.92 -4.28
C THR A 32 8.00 -6.07 -4.47
N SER A 33 8.43 -7.21 -4.99
CA SER A 33 7.55 -8.37 -5.28
C SER A 33 6.76 -8.86 -4.07
N GLU A 34 7.31 -8.76 -2.85
CA GLU A 34 6.59 -9.08 -1.61
C GLU A 34 5.35 -8.18 -1.41
N TYR A 35 5.47 -6.92 -1.83
CA TYR A 35 4.44 -5.90 -1.68
C TYR A 35 3.59 -5.73 -2.94
N ALA A 36 3.81 -6.51 -3.99
CA ALA A 36 3.04 -6.43 -5.22
C ALA A 36 1.55 -6.66 -4.98
N GLY A 37 0.71 -5.93 -5.72
CA GLY A 37 -0.74 -5.97 -5.64
C GLY A 37 -1.39 -4.58 -5.60
N THR A 38 -2.71 -4.57 -5.62
CA THR A 38 -3.53 -3.35 -5.54
C THR A 38 -3.91 -3.07 -4.10
N TYR A 39 -3.66 -1.86 -3.63
CA TYR A 39 -4.04 -1.37 -2.30
C TYR A 39 -5.12 -0.32 -2.45
N ILE A 40 -6.25 -0.52 -1.77
CA ILE A 40 -7.47 0.27 -1.96
C ILE A 40 -7.66 1.19 -0.77
N SER A 41 -7.98 2.47 -1.02
CA SER A 41 -8.23 3.44 0.05
C SER A 41 -9.47 3.06 0.85
N GLU A 42 -9.33 3.04 2.18
CA GLU A 42 -10.45 2.79 3.09
C GLU A 42 -11.52 3.91 3.03
N ASP A 43 -11.15 5.10 2.54
CA ASP A 43 -12.03 6.26 2.47
C ASP A 43 -12.71 6.44 1.10
N ASN A 44 -12.12 5.94 0.02
CA ASN A 44 -12.63 6.12 -1.35
C ASN A 44 -12.22 4.98 -2.30
N ALA A 45 -13.19 4.30 -2.91
CA ALA A 45 -12.94 3.13 -3.77
C ALA A 45 -12.24 3.48 -5.09
N ASP A 46 -12.43 4.71 -5.55
CA ASP A 46 -11.79 5.16 -6.78
C ASP A 46 -10.30 5.45 -6.58
N ASP A 47 -9.85 5.55 -5.32
CA ASP A 47 -8.45 5.81 -4.97
C ASP A 47 -7.73 4.50 -4.61
N TYR A 48 -6.65 4.20 -5.33
CA TYR A 48 -5.87 2.99 -5.12
C TYR A 48 -4.40 3.18 -5.49
N ILE A 49 -3.57 2.25 -5.03
CA ILE A 49 -2.15 2.15 -5.35
C ILE A 49 -1.87 0.72 -5.80
N GLU A 50 -1.53 0.53 -7.06
CA GLU A 50 -0.99 -0.73 -7.57
C GLU A 50 0.53 -0.72 -7.48
N ILE A 51 1.09 -1.74 -6.81
CA ILE A 51 2.51 -2.01 -6.77
C ILE A 51 2.81 -3.17 -7.72
N GLY A 52 3.64 -2.90 -8.72
CA GLY A 52 4.12 -3.91 -9.66
C GLY A 52 5.22 -4.79 -9.06
N ASP A 53 5.41 -5.97 -9.65
CA ASP A 53 6.47 -6.93 -9.31
C ASP A 53 7.86 -6.53 -9.86
N ASN A 54 7.96 -5.34 -10.45
CA ASN A 54 9.10 -4.83 -11.19
C ASN A 54 9.55 -3.44 -10.70
N ASN A 55 9.32 -3.13 -9.42
CA ASN A 55 9.64 -1.83 -8.80
C ASN A 55 8.96 -0.64 -9.50
N THR A 56 7.73 -0.85 -9.97
CA THR A 56 6.87 0.22 -10.49
C THR A 56 5.60 0.36 -9.66
N PHE A 57 4.98 1.53 -9.76
CA PHE A 57 3.66 1.75 -9.20
C PHE A 57 2.76 2.50 -10.16
N THR A 58 1.45 2.33 -9.98
CA THR A 58 0.39 3.18 -10.50
C THR A 58 -0.50 3.59 -9.35
N MET A 59 -0.83 4.87 -9.23
CA MET A 59 -1.70 5.40 -8.20
C MET A 59 -2.83 6.16 -8.87
N MET A 60 -4.06 5.85 -8.47
CA MET A 60 -5.25 6.66 -8.76
C MET A 60 -5.60 7.44 -7.51
N SER A 61 -5.70 8.76 -7.62
CA SER A 61 -6.10 9.64 -6.51
C SER A 61 -6.90 10.80 -7.05
N ASP A 62 -8.11 11.04 -6.51
CA ASP A 62 -9.01 12.11 -6.95
C ASP A 62 -9.29 12.07 -8.48
N GLY A 63 -9.28 10.88 -9.07
CA GLY A 63 -9.46 10.66 -10.50
C GLY A 63 -8.25 11.00 -11.38
N GLU A 64 -7.09 11.28 -10.78
CA GLU A 64 -5.82 11.45 -11.49
C GLU A 64 -4.91 10.23 -11.32
N GLU A 65 -4.38 9.74 -12.44
CA GLU A 65 -3.44 8.63 -12.46
C GLU A 65 -1.99 9.15 -12.45
N THR A 66 -1.18 8.61 -11.53
CA THR A 66 0.27 8.85 -11.45
C THR A 66 1.00 7.52 -11.43
N SER A 67 1.96 7.33 -12.34
CA SER A 67 2.79 6.12 -12.39
C SER A 67 4.28 6.45 -12.38
N GLY A 68 5.07 5.55 -11.80
CA GLY A 68 6.51 5.74 -11.67
C GLY A 68 7.22 4.52 -11.11
N SER A 69 8.38 4.76 -10.50
CA SER A 69 9.17 3.74 -9.82
C SER A 69 8.87 3.72 -8.33
N CYS A 70 8.96 2.55 -7.72
CA CYS A 70 8.89 2.41 -6.27
C CYS A 70 10.08 1.61 -5.72
N ASP A 71 10.44 1.91 -4.48
CA ASP A 71 11.46 1.18 -3.72
C ASP A 71 10.97 0.96 -2.29
N VAL A 72 11.53 -0.04 -1.60
CA VAL A 72 11.25 -0.25 -0.17
C VAL A 72 12.53 -0.09 0.64
N GLU A 73 12.51 0.83 1.60
CA GLU A 73 13.61 1.06 2.54
C GLU A 73 13.02 1.17 3.97
N ASP A 74 13.57 0.41 4.92
CA ASP A 74 13.24 0.48 6.36
C ASP A 74 11.73 0.40 6.72
N GLY A 75 10.96 -0.42 5.98
CA GLY A 75 9.51 -0.57 6.20
C GLY A 75 8.67 0.59 5.62
N SER A 76 9.28 1.40 4.76
CA SER A 76 8.61 2.44 3.98
C SER A 76 8.66 2.12 2.50
N LEU A 77 7.59 2.46 1.80
CA LEU A 77 7.48 2.47 0.35
C LEU A 77 7.81 3.89 -0.15
N LEU A 78 8.80 4.01 -1.02
CA LEU A 78 9.26 5.26 -1.60
C LEU A 78 8.77 5.31 -3.05
N LEU A 79 7.93 6.30 -3.37
CA LEU A 79 7.38 6.49 -4.71
C LEU A 79 8.09 7.65 -5.42
N SER A 80 8.40 7.49 -6.71
CA SER A 80 9.03 8.54 -7.52
C SER A 80 8.45 8.57 -8.94
N ALA A 81 7.89 9.72 -9.32
CA ALA A 81 7.34 10.00 -10.66
C ALA A 81 7.62 11.45 -11.08
N GLY A 82 8.70 11.68 -11.83
CA GLY A 82 9.07 13.03 -12.27
C GLY A 82 9.40 13.96 -11.08
N SER A 83 8.54 14.96 -10.82
CA SER A 83 8.68 15.82 -9.63
C SER A 83 7.94 15.29 -8.40
N TYR A 84 7.05 14.31 -8.57
CA TYR A 84 6.33 13.68 -7.47
C TYR A 84 7.26 12.70 -6.76
N ASN A 85 7.35 12.85 -5.43
CA ASN A 85 8.04 11.94 -4.54
C ASN A 85 7.21 11.79 -3.27
N ALA A 86 6.98 10.57 -2.81
CA ALA A 86 6.23 10.30 -1.59
C ALA A 86 6.88 9.18 -0.77
N THR A 87 6.78 9.26 0.56
CA THR A 87 7.19 8.18 1.46
C THR A 87 5.97 7.67 2.20
N MET A 88 5.64 6.41 2.00
CA MET A 88 4.49 5.77 2.64
C MET A 88 4.96 4.71 3.63
N LYS A 89 4.22 4.50 4.70
CA LYS A 89 4.53 3.48 5.70
C LYS A 89 3.87 2.16 5.34
N ILE A 90 4.63 1.08 5.39
CA ILE A 90 4.10 -0.28 5.23
C ILE A 90 3.84 -0.88 6.62
N SER A 91 2.69 -1.54 6.79
CA SER A 91 2.32 -2.25 8.01
C SER A 91 1.51 -3.51 7.68
N GLY A 92 2.20 -4.60 7.35
CA GLY A 92 1.56 -5.81 6.84
C GLY A 92 0.92 -5.54 5.49
N ASP A 93 -0.35 -5.90 5.34
CA ASP A 93 -1.14 -5.69 4.12
C ASP A 93 -1.73 -4.27 4.01
N ALA A 94 -1.13 -3.28 4.67
CA ALA A 94 -1.59 -1.90 4.62
C ALA A 94 -0.45 -0.93 4.33
N ILE A 95 -0.77 0.09 3.55
CA ILE A 95 0.07 1.24 3.24
C ILE A 95 -0.62 2.48 3.82
N THR A 96 0.14 3.36 4.46
CA THR A 96 -0.38 4.63 4.97
C THR A 96 0.46 5.77 4.40
N ASP A 97 -0.20 6.76 3.81
CA ASP A 97 0.47 7.94 3.28
C ASP A 97 0.90 8.93 4.40
N GLU A 98 1.50 10.05 4.01
CA GLU A 98 1.98 11.08 4.94
C GLU A 98 0.84 11.85 5.63
N ASP A 99 -0.35 11.87 5.02
CA ASP A 99 -1.56 12.53 5.52
C ASP A 99 -2.37 11.61 6.46
N GLY A 100 -2.03 10.32 6.51
CA GLY A 100 -2.67 9.31 7.34
C GLY A 100 -3.76 8.53 6.62
N ASN A 101 -3.98 8.73 5.33
CA ASN A 101 -4.90 7.93 4.55
C ASN A 101 -4.36 6.52 4.43
N ARG A 102 -5.24 5.54 4.61
CA ARG A 102 -4.86 4.13 4.70
C ARG A 102 -5.40 3.37 3.51
N TYR A 103 -4.50 2.60 2.90
CA TYR A 103 -4.77 1.73 1.77
C TYR A 103 -4.54 0.28 2.21
N VAL A 104 -5.51 -0.59 1.96
CA VAL A 104 -5.47 -2.00 2.33
C VAL A 104 -5.32 -2.88 1.10
N LYS A 105 -4.48 -3.91 1.19
CA LYS A 105 -4.23 -4.82 0.07
C LYS A 105 -5.54 -5.51 -0.33
N GLY A 106 -5.88 -5.41 -1.60
CA GLY A 106 -7.01 -6.07 -2.20
C GLY A 106 -6.69 -7.50 -2.61
N TYR A 107 -7.73 -8.31 -2.73
CA TYR A 107 -7.69 -9.75 -3.02
C TYR A 107 -8.44 -10.05 -4.32
N ALA A 108 -8.11 -11.17 -4.97
CA ALA A 108 -8.73 -11.51 -6.26
C ALA A 108 -10.22 -11.86 -6.10
N THR A 109 -10.63 -12.31 -4.91
CA THR A 109 -12.00 -12.71 -4.62
C THR A 109 -12.50 -12.11 -3.30
N VAL A 110 -13.82 -11.99 -3.20
CA VAL A 110 -14.52 -11.64 -1.94
C VAL A 110 -14.14 -12.62 -0.83
N GLU A 111 -14.06 -13.91 -1.14
CA GLU A 111 -13.75 -14.94 -0.15
C GLU A 111 -12.38 -14.73 0.48
N GLU A 112 -11.35 -14.56 -0.34
CA GLU A 112 -10.01 -14.24 0.13
C GLU A 112 -9.98 -12.94 0.95
N ALA A 113 -10.74 -11.91 0.53
CA ALA A 113 -10.81 -10.65 1.26
C ALA A 113 -11.43 -10.81 2.66
N ILE A 114 -12.52 -11.57 2.78
CA ILE A 114 -13.20 -11.82 4.05
C ILE A 114 -12.33 -12.71 4.95
N GLU A 115 -11.72 -13.76 4.41
CA GLU A 115 -10.82 -14.63 5.18
C GLU A 115 -9.63 -13.86 5.75
N ALA A 116 -8.97 -13.04 4.93
CA ALA A 116 -7.84 -12.23 5.36
C ALA A 116 -8.24 -11.21 6.41
N TYR A 117 -9.38 -10.53 6.22
CA TYR A 117 -9.92 -9.59 7.20
C TYR A 117 -10.27 -10.27 8.54
N CYS A 118 -10.90 -11.44 8.49
CA CYS A 118 -11.22 -12.22 9.67
C CYS A 118 -9.96 -12.62 10.44
N ALA A 119 -8.93 -13.11 9.74
CA ALA A 119 -7.64 -13.47 10.32
C ALA A 119 -6.96 -12.26 10.99
N ALA A 120 -6.97 -11.09 10.34
CA ALA A 120 -6.37 -9.86 10.87
C ALA A 120 -7.10 -9.31 12.10
N ASN A 121 -8.41 -9.50 12.20
CA ASN A 121 -9.25 -8.97 13.28
C ASN A 121 -9.62 -10.00 14.36
N GLY A 122 -9.13 -11.23 14.25
CA GLY A 122 -9.44 -12.31 15.20
C GLY A 122 -10.90 -12.77 15.16
N ILE A 123 -11.58 -12.60 14.03
CA ILE A 123 -12.94 -13.09 13.79
C ILE A 123 -12.84 -14.57 13.39
N VAL A 124 -13.58 -15.43 14.07
CA VAL A 124 -13.55 -16.88 13.83
C VAL A 124 -14.88 -17.33 13.24
N ILE A 125 -14.88 -17.63 11.94
CA ILE A 125 -16.01 -18.21 11.21
C ILE A 125 -15.54 -19.57 10.67
N PRO A 126 -15.79 -20.68 11.39
CA PRO A 126 -15.38 -22.00 10.94
C PRO A 126 -16.14 -22.39 9.67
N ASP A 127 -15.44 -22.97 8.69
CA ASP A 127 -16.02 -23.39 7.42
C ASP A 127 -16.81 -22.25 6.76
N LEU A 128 -16.14 -21.10 6.59
CA LEU A 128 -16.70 -19.86 6.06
C LEU A 128 -17.47 -20.14 4.77
N THR A 129 -18.74 -19.73 4.77
CA THR A 129 -19.62 -19.76 3.61
C THR A 129 -20.12 -18.35 3.36
N ILE A 130 -20.08 -17.91 2.11
CA ILE A 130 -20.55 -16.59 1.69
C ILE A 130 -21.91 -16.76 1.01
N SER A 131 -22.86 -15.87 1.31
CA SER A 131 -24.17 -15.91 0.70
C SER A 131 -24.09 -15.70 -0.82
N GLU A 132 -24.92 -16.43 -1.57
CA GLU A 132 -25.12 -16.15 -3.00
C GLU A 132 -25.91 -14.84 -3.22
N GLU A 133 -26.63 -14.36 -2.20
CA GLU A 133 -27.42 -13.12 -2.24
C GLU A 133 -26.57 -11.91 -1.86
N LYS A 134 -25.93 -11.30 -2.86
CA LYS A 134 -25.08 -10.12 -2.71
C LYS A 134 -25.88 -8.84 -2.82
N GLN A 135 -25.58 -7.84 -2.00
CA GLN A 135 -26.17 -6.50 -2.15
C GLN A 135 -25.14 -5.53 -2.71
N VAL A 136 -25.24 -5.24 -4.00
CA VAL A 136 -24.41 -4.25 -4.69
C VAL A 136 -25.11 -2.89 -4.69
N SER A 137 -24.37 -1.82 -4.42
CA SER A 137 -24.91 -0.47 -4.50
C SER A 137 -25.30 -0.13 -5.96
N GLN A 138 -26.51 0.39 -6.13
CA GLN A 138 -26.99 0.83 -7.46
C GLN A 138 -26.35 2.16 -7.91
N GLN A 139 -25.83 2.93 -6.96
CA GLN A 139 -25.20 4.23 -7.23
C GLN A 139 -23.71 4.08 -7.50
N ASP A 140 -23.08 3.12 -6.82
CA ASP A 140 -21.66 2.85 -6.89
C ASP A 140 -21.41 1.34 -6.88
N PRO A 141 -21.19 0.72 -8.05
CA PRO A 141 -21.02 -0.72 -8.16
C PRO A 141 -19.68 -1.22 -7.57
N ALA A 142 -18.78 -0.33 -7.15
CA ALA A 142 -17.57 -0.70 -6.42
C ALA A 142 -17.88 -1.19 -5.01
N TRP A 143 -19.05 -0.86 -4.44
CA TRP A 143 -19.44 -1.28 -3.09
C TRP A 143 -20.39 -2.46 -3.10
N GLU A 144 -20.03 -3.47 -2.31
CA GLU A 144 -20.80 -4.68 -2.13
C GLU A 144 -20.92 -5.01 -0.64
N VAL A 145 -22.09 -5.46 -0.20
CA VAL A 145 -22.27 -6.07 1.10
C VAL A 145 -22.48 -7.57 0.90
N ASP A 146 -21.60 -8.35 1.49
CA ASP A 146 -21.74 -9.80 1.57
C ASP A 146 -21.95 -10.26 3.00
N TYR A 147 -22.66 -11.37 3.15
CA TYR A 147 -22.89 -12.04 4.41
C TYR A 147 -22.09 -13.32 4.46
N ALA A 148 -21.26 -13.49 5.50
CA ALA A 148 -20.53 -14.73 5.73
C ALA A 148 -20.97 -15.39 7.04
N PHE A 149 -21.09 -16.72 7.01
CA PHE A 149 -21.58 -17.54 8.10
C PHE A 149 -20.85 -18.89 8.11
N PRO A 150 -20.81 -19.59 9.26
CA PRO A 150 -20.32 -20.96 9.28
C PRO A 150 -21.21 -21.88 8.43
N ALA A 151 -20.63 -22.82 7.68
CA ALA A 151 -21.38 -23.70 6.78
C ALA A 151 -22.55 -24.46 7.45
N GLU A 152 -22.44 -24.76 8.75
CA GLU A 152 -23.46 -25.47 9.52
C GLU A 152 -24.47 -24.56 10.24
N ALA A 153 -24.32 -23.23 10.16
CA ALA A 153 -25.15 -22.29 10.91
C ALA A 153 -26.41 -21.87 10.14
N GLU A 154 -27.59 -22.01 10.77
CA GLU A 154 -28.86 -21.46 10.27
C GLU A 154 -29.00 -19.97 10.64
N GLY A 155 -28.14 -19.11 10.08
CA GLY A 155 -28.29 -17.65 10.15
C GLY A 155 -27.52 -16.91 11.26
N GLU A 156 -26.52 -17.54 11.89
CA GLU A 156 -25.50 -16.85 12.67
C GLU A 156 -24.31 -16.50 11.77
N GLY A 157 -24.02 -15.21 11.59
CA GLY A 157 -23.00 -14.75 10.66
C GLY A 157 -22.76 -13.25 10.78
N VAL A 158 -21.82 -12.75 9.98
CA VAL A 158 -21.34 -11.37 10.01
C VAL A 158 -21.53 -10.76 8.62
N PHE A 159 -22.04 -9.54 8.58
CA PHE A 159 -22.05 -8.76 7.34
C PHE A 159 -20.73 -8.04 7.17
N PHE A 160 -20.21 -8.06 5.96
CA PHE A 160 -18.99 -7.40 5.56
C PHE A 160 -19.30 -6.35 4.50
N LEU A 161 -18.75 -5.15 4.68
CA LEU A 161 -18.75 -4.12 3.65
C LEU A 161 -17.46 -4.27 2.84
N LEU A 162 -17.61 -4.58 1.56
CA LEU A 162 -16.53 -4.78 0.62
C LEU A 162 -16.48 -3.68 -0.43
N GLN A 163 -15.28 -3.52 -0.97
CA GLN A 163 -14.93 -2.53 -1.96
C GLN A 163 -14.13 -3.20 -3.08
N ASN A 164 -14.49 -2.97 -4.34
CA ASN A 164 -13.77 -3.42 -5.52
C ASN A 164 -13.10 -2.25 -6.24
N SER A 165 -11.80 -2.36 -6.46
CA SER A 165 -11.03 -1.40 -7.25
C SER A 165 -10.11 -2.15 -8.20
N ASP A 166 -10.32 -1.91 -9.49
CA ASP A 166 -9.62 -2.58 -10.59
C ASP A 166 -9.58 -4.12 -10.47
N GLY A 167 -10.70 -4.72 -10.05
CA GLY A 167 -10.80 -6.18 -9.90
C GLY A 167 -10.22 -6.74 -8.59
N ALA A 168 -9.62 -5.91 -7.74
CA ALA A 168 -9.18 -6.29 -6.40
C ALA A 168 -10.25 -5.94 -5.34
N TRP A 169 -10.47 -6.83 -4.37
CA TRP A 169 -11.49 -6.70 -3.32
C TRP A 169 -10.87 -6.48 -1.95
N ALA A 170 -11.40 -5.55 -1.15
CA ALA A 170 -11.02 -5.37 0.25
C ALA A 170 -12.26 -5.26 1.15
N VAL A 171 -12.14 -5.75 2.38
CA VAL A 171 -13.15 -5.53 3.43
C VAL A 171 -12.79 -4.25 4.19
N ILE A 172 -13.73 -3.31 4.23
CA ILE A 172 -13.55 -2.01 4.88
C ILE A 172 -14.20 -2.01 6.27
N ALA A 173 -15.27 -2.76 6.45
CA ALA A 173 -15.96 -2.86 7.73
C ALA A 173 -16.73 -4.18 7.89
N HIS A 174 -17.13 -4.47 9.14
CA HIS A 174 -18.02 -5.57 9.48
C HIS A 174 -19.01 -5.15 10.58
N THR A 175 -20.09 -5.91 10.79
CA THR A 175 -21.10 -5.71 11.86
C THR A 175 -20.75 -6.38 13.18
#